data_AF-A0A7X7N7J5-F1
#
_entry.id   AF-A0A7X7N7J5-F1
#
_cell.length_a   1.000
_cell.length_b   1.000
_cell.length_c   1.000
_cell.angle_alpha   90.00
_cell.angle_beta   90.00
_cell.angle_gamma   90.00
#
_symmetry.space_group_name_H-M   'P 1'
#
loop_
_entity.id
_entity.type
_entity.pdbx_description
1 polymer ?
#
loop_
_entity_poly.entity_id
_entity_poly.type
_entity_poly.pdbx_seq_one_letter_code
_entity_poly.pdbx_strand_id
1 'polypeptide(L)'
;MIIDTQLGQLKVNASNNRISSIQFIDEPNAVQDEQDNPVRNQLIEFFNREREDFTLDIQPKGTEFQLKVWNEILKIPYGETRSYKQIAQAIGSPGATRAVGTACKLNPIPIIVPCHRVIHADGTIGNYAGGPKLKHELLNLEKPRRRLNQDDYAQDALQLAQALIGKILCKRLKSGLVIRQRIAETEAYLGEADTACHASNGKTPRNAPMYEPGGITYVYLCYGIHSMLNIVSGPKDNPEAVLIRGSLNTRGPGKLTKQMEIDTSHNRIDLITSHELWLEDDNTSLPFISTPRIGIQYASPKDQAAPWRFVVP
;
A
#
# COMPACT_ATOMS: atom_id res chain seq x y z
N MET A 1 -13.92 -9.98 21.87
CA MET A 1 -14.42 -9.33 20.63
C MET A 1 -13.78 -9.96 19.41
N ILE A 2 -14.47 -9.90 18.27
CA ILE A 2 -13.91 -10.27 16.96
C ILE A 2 -13.67 -8.98 16.17
N ILE A 3 -12.50 -8.86 15.55
CA ILE A 3 -12.10 -7.70 14.76
C ILE A 3 -11.76 -8.21 13.36
N ASP A 4 -12.41 -7.64 12.35
CA ASP A 4 -12.08 -7.91 10.96
C ASP A 4 -10.95 -6.99 10.49
N THR A 5 -9.98 -7.52 9.76
CA THR A 5 -8.79 -6.79 9.30
C THR A 5 -8.43 -7.21 7.87
N GLN A 6 -7.62 -6.39 7.20
CA GLN A 6 -7.14 -6.72 5.84
C GLN A 6 -6.28 -8.01 5.77
N LEU A 7 -5.78 -8.51 6.90
CA LEU A 7 -4.97 -9.74 6.98
C LEU A 7 -5.73 -10.91 7.64
N GLY A 8 -7.06 -10.82 7.77
CA GLY A 8 -7.91 -11.84 8.38
C GLY A 8 -8.51 -11.41 9.73
N GLN A 9 -9.28 -12.30 10.34
CA GLN A 9 -10.03 -12.01 11.57
C GLN A 9 -9.19 -12.26 12.82
N LEU A 10 -9.36 -11.39 13.81
CA LEU A 10 -8.74 -11.48 15.12
C LEU A 10 -9.77 -11.74 16.21
N LYS A 11 -9.54 -12.76 17.04
CA LYS A 11 -10.22 -12.91 18.32
C LYS A 11 -9.39 -12.27 19.41
N VAL A 12 -9.94 -11.22 20.02
CA VAL A 12 -9.28 -10.47 21.10
C VAL A 12 -10.04 -10.67 22.41
N ASN A 13 -9.33 -11.16 23.43
CA ASN A 13 -9.83 -11.28 24.79
C ASN A 13 -9.29 -10.13 25.63
N ALA A 14 -10.18 -9.22 26.02
CA ALA A 14 -9.87 -8.08 26.86
C ALA A 14 -10.93 -7.90 27.96
N SER A 15 -10.52 -7.36 29.12
CA SER A 15 -11.40 -7.01 30.22
C SER A 15 -10.95 -5.66 30.78
N ASN A 16 -11.87 -4.69 30.94
CA ASN A 16 -11.54 -3.32 31.35
C ASN A 16 -10.42 -2.67 30.51
N ASN A 17 -10.48 -2.82 29.18
CA ASN A 17 -9.44 -2.39 28.21
C ASN A 17 -8.05 -3.02 28.39
N ARG A 18 -7.92 -4.02 29.29
CA ARG A 18 -6.69 -4.78 29.49
C ARG A 18 -6.70 -6.05 28.66
N ILE A 19 -5.70 -6.20 27.79
CA ILE A 19 -5.63 -7.29 26.82
C ILE A 19 -4.91 -8.49 27.42
N SER A 20 -5.53 -9.66 27.25
CA SER A 20 -5.01 -10.94 27.74
C SER A 20 -4.57 -11.88 26.62
N SER A 21 -5.23 -11.84 25.46
CA SER A 21 -4.80 -12.61 24.28
C SER A 21 -5.34 -12.07 22.96
N ILE A 22 -4.58 -12.30 21.89
CA ILE A 22 -4.99 -12.12 20.49
C ILE A 22 -4.74 -13.42 19.73
N GLN A 23 -5.72 -13.87 18.95
CA GLN A 23 -5.63 -15.08 18.12
C GLN A 23 -6.08 -14.76 16.70
N PHE A 24 -5.37 -15.28 15.71
CA PHE A 24 -5.82 -15.32 14.32
C PHE A 24 -6.83 -16.46 14.16
N ILE A 25 -7.99 -16.21 13.54
CA ILE A 25 -9.04 -17.20 13.36
C ILE A 25 -9.49 -17.24 11.88
N ASP A 26 -9.84 -18.44 11.41
CA ASP A 26 -10.22 -18.68 10.01
C ASP A 26 -11.76 -18.66 9.78
N GLU A 27 -12.58 -18.73 10.84
CA GLU A 27 -14.04 -18.83 10.71
C GLU A 27 -14.81 -17.61 11.26
N PRO A 28 -15.84 -17.14 10.51
CA PRO A 28 -16.68 -16.04 10.92
C PRO A 28 -17.60 -16.48 12.06
N ASN A 29 -17.25 -16.07 13.28
CA ASN A 29 -18.22 -16.04 14.38
C ASN A 29 -18.96 -14.70 14.37
N ALA A 30 -20.25 -14.73 14.73
CA ALA A 30 -21.10 -13.54 14.77
C ALA A 30 -20.38 -12.36 15.46
N VAL A 31 -20.23 -11.27 14.71
CA VAL A 31 -19.59 -10.04 15.19
C VAL A 31 -20.49 -9.43 16.26
N GLN A 32 -20.04 -9.40 17.52
CA GLN A 32 -20.63 -8.50 18.51
C GLN A 32 -19.99 -7.13 18.31
N ASP A 33 -20.77 -6.25 17.70
CA ASP A 33 -20.37 -4.90 17.30
C ASP A 33 -20.47 -3.97 18.52
N GLU A 34 -19.39 -3.88 19.30
CA GLU A 34 -19.18 -2.73 20.17
C GLU A 34 -18.37 -1.69 19.37
N GLN A 35 -19.09 -0.72 18.80
CA GLN A 35 -18.55 0.29 17.88
C GLN A 35 -17.60 1.31 18.53
N ASP A 36 -17.37 1.24 19.84
CA ASP A 36 -16.45 2.13 20.53
C ASP A 36 -15.62 1.40 21.60
N ASN A 37 -14.58 0.70 21.16
CA ASN A 37 -13.63 0.03 22.03
C ASN A 37 -12.20 0.45 21.68
N PRO A 38 -11.41 1.02 22.60
CA PRO A 38 -10.05 1.49 22.32
C PRO A 38 -9.12 0.41 21.74
N VAL A 39 -9.28 -0.85 22.17
CA VAL A 39 -8.49 -1.97 21.64
C VAL A 39 -8.83 -2.22 20.17
N ARG A 40 -10.13 -2.21 19.83
CA ARG A 40 -10.61 -2.38 18.46
C ARG A 40 -10.11 -1.25 17.56
N ASN A 41 -10.28 0.00 18.01
CA ASN A 41 -9.94 1.18 17.24
C ASN A 41 -8.44 1.21 16.91
N GLN A 42 -7.57 0.99 17.90
CA GLN A 42 -6.12 1.01 17.66
C GLN A 42 -5.65 -0.15 16.77
N LEU A 43 -6.24 -1.34 16.87
CA LEU A 43 -5.92 -2.44 15.96
C LEU A 43 -6.33 -2.10 14.53
N ILE A 44 -7.52 -1.56 14.32
CA ILE A 44 -7.98 -1.13 12.99
C ILE A 44 -7.06 -0.03 12.43
N GLU A 45 -6.73 0.98 13.22
CA GLU A 45 -5.78 2.03 12.84
C GLU A 45 -4.42 1.44 12.46
N PHE A 46 -3.90 0.46 13.21
CA PHE A 46 -2.65 -0.21 12.89
C PHE A 46 -2.73 -0.93 11.54
N PHE A 47 -3.78 -1.73 11.31
CA PHE A 47 -3.94 -2.43 10.03
C PHE A 47 -4.16 -1.47 8.86
N ASN A 48 -4.78 -0.32 9.09
CA ASN A 48 -4.94 0.75 8.11
C ASN A 48 -3.66 1.59 7.91
N ARG A 49 -2.61 1.33 8.71
CA ARG A 49 -1.34 2.09 8.72
C ARG A 49 -1.53 3.54 9.13
N GLU A 50 -2.46 3.77 10.04
CA GLU A 50 -2.76 5.06 10.69
C GLU A 50 -2.14 5.13 12.09
N ARG A 51 -1.60 4.01 12.59
CA ARG A 51 -0.94 3.88 13.89
C ARG A 51 0.31 3.02 13.78
N GLU A 52 1.36 3.47 14.45
CA GLU A 52 2.64 2.76 14.57
C GLU A 52 2.87 2.17 15.97
N ASP A 53 2.30 2.82 17.01
CA ASP A 53 2.44 2.43 18.42
C ASP A 53 1.09 2.23 19.12
N PHE A 54 1.03 1.27 20.05
CA PHE A 54 -0.16 0.99 20.86
C PHE A 54 -0.05 1.63 22.25
N THR A 55 -1.15 2.19 22.75
CA THR A 55 -1.24 2.75 24.12
C THR A 55 -2.14 1.90 25.03
N LEU A 56 -2.24 0.60 24.74
CA LEU A 56 -3.16 -0.34 25.38
C LEU A 56 -2.49 -1.00 26.59
N ASP A 57 -3.25 -1.20 27.66
CA ASP A 57 -2.77 -1.98 28.81
C ASP A 57 -2.75 -3.48 28.45
N ILE A 58 -1.61 -4.12 28.67
CA ILE A 58 -1.38 -5.54 28.37
C ILE A 58 -0.88 -6.27 29.62
N GLN A 59 -1.33 -7.51 29.81
CA GLN A 59 -0.82 -8.38 30.86
C GLN A 59 -0.62 -9.79 30.31
N PRO A 60 0.44 -10.01 29.52
CA PRO A 60 0.74 -11.33 29.02
C PRO A 60 1.06 -12.27 30.19
N LYS A 61 0.51 -13.49 30.17
CA LYS A 61 0.81 -14.53 31.16
C LYS A 61 1.85 -15.48 30.60
N GLY A 62 2.95 -15.66 31.32
CA GLY A 62 4.05 -16.53 30.91
C GLY A 62 5.08 -16.74 32.01
N THR A 63 6.10 -17.54 31.72
CA THR A 63 7.26 -17.73 32.61
C THR A 63 8.09 -16.45 32.71
N GLU A 64 8.93 -16.34 33.74
CA GLU A 64 9.83 -15.18 33.90
C GLU A 64 10.69 -14.94 32.65
N PHE A 65 11.19 -16.01 32.02
CA PHE A 65 11.95 -15.92 30.78
C PHE A 65 11.09 -15.39 29.62
N GLN A 66 9.85 -15.86 29.46
CA GLN A 66 8.95 -15.38 28.43
C GLN A 66 8.61 -13.89 28.61
N LEU A 67 8.32 -13.47 29.85
CA LEU A 67 8.06 -12.07 30.17
C LEU A 67 9.26 -11.17 29.84
N LYS A 68 10.49 -11.60 30.17
CA LYS A 68 11.73 -10.90 29.79
C LYS A 68 11.86 -10.75 28.26
N VAL A 69 11.61 -11.81 27.51
CA VAL A 69 11.63 -11.79 26.04
C VAL A 69 10.58 -10.82 25.48
N TRP A 70 9.32 -10.92 25.93
CA TRP A 70 8.23 -10.09 25.41
C TRP A 70 8.42 -8.60 25.75
N ASN A 71 8.93 -8.29 26.94
CA ASN A 71 9.29 -6.92 27.32
C ASN A 71 10.42 -6.34 26.46
N GLU A 72 11.36 -7.17 26.02
CA GLU A 72 12.41 -6.73 25.10
C GLU A 72 11.87 -6.53 23.68
N ILE A 73 10.99 -7.42 23.21
CA ILE A 73 10.36 -7.33 21.89
C ILE A 73 9.48 -6.08 21.77
N LEU A 74 8.81 -5.64 22.83
CA LEU A 74 8.03 -4.40 22.87
C LEU A 74 8.86 -3.15 22.57
N LYS A 75 10.19 -3.22 22.72
CA LYS A 75 11.09 -2.09 22.43
C LYS A 75 11.48 -1.98 20.95
N ILE A 76 11.12 -2.96 20.12
CA ILE A 76 11.45 -2.94 18.69
C ILE A 76 10.50 -1.96 18.00
N PRO A 77 10.96 -0.85 17.39
CA PRO A 77 10.10 0.13 16.74
C PRO A 77 9.31 -0.44 15.56
N TYR A 78 8.23 0.26 15.17
CA TYR A 78 7.49 -0.04 13.95
C TYR A 78 8.41 0.03 12.72
N GLY A 79 8.32 -0.97 11.84
CA GLY A 79 9.15 -1.03 10.63
C GLY A 79 10.59 -1.50 10.86
N GLU A 80 11.01 -1.71 12.11
CA GLU A 80 12.31 -2.27 12.45
C GLU A 80 12.23 -3.78 12.77
N THR A 81 13.39 -4.44 12.68
CA THR A 81 13.52 -5.85 13.06
C THR A 81 14.71 -6.07 13.99
N ARG A 82 14.67 -7.17 14.75
CA ARG A 82 15.81 -7.69 15.51
C ARG A 82 15.95 -9.18 15.29
N SER A 83 17.17 -9.69 15.36
CA SER A 83 17.42 -11.12 15.30
C SER A 83 17.13 -11.80 16.64
N TYR A 84 16.79 -13.09 16.61
CA TYR A 84 16.66 -13.90 17.83
C TYR A 84 17.90 -13.82 18.73
N LYS A 85 19.10 -13.72 18.13
CA LYS A 85 20.38 -13.56 18.83
C LYS A 85 20.49 -12.22 19.54
N GLN A 86 20.08 -11.12 18.88
CA GLN A 86 20.08 -9.78 19.49
C GLN A 86 19.14 -9.72 20.70
N ILE A 87 17.95 -10.33 20.61
CA ILE A 87 17.04 -10.42 21.76
C ILE A 87 17.65 -11.24 22.89
N ALA A 88 18.23 -12.41 22.58
CA ALA A 88 18.90 -13.26 23.57
C ALA A 88 20.03 -12.51 24.30
N GLN A 89 20.81 -11.71 23.57
CA GLN A 89 21.86 -10.85 24.14
C GLN A 89 21.27 -9.74 25.03
N ALA A 90 20.24 -9.05 24.56
CA ALA A 90 19.64 -7.92 25.26
C ALA A 90 18.98 -8.32 26.60
N ILE A 91 18.43 -9.54 26.69
CA ILE A 91 17.87 -10.07 27.95
C ILE A 91 18.93 -10.69 28.87
N GLY A 92 20.23 -10.57 28.55
CA GLY A 92 21.33 -11.13 29.33
C GLY A 92 21.46 -12.65 29.26
N SER A 93 20.93 -13.29 28.21
CA SER A 93 20.99 -14.74 28.00
C SER A 93 21.50 -15.11 26.60
N PRO A 94 22.77 -14.81 26.23
CA PRO A 94 23.26 -14.92 24.86
C PRO A 94 23.16 -16.31 24.21
N GLY A 95 23.16 -17.38 25.01
CA GLY A 95 23.01 -18.77 24.55
C GLY A 95 21.55 -19.19 24.29
N ALA A 96 20.57 -18.35 24.60
CA ALA A 96 19.17 -18.72 24.64
C ALA A 96 18.40 -18.46 23.32
N THR A 97 19.08 -18.32 22.18
CA THR A 97 18.46 -18.00 20.87
C THR A 97 17.26 -18.90 20.52
N ARG A 98 17.37 -20.22 20.74
CA ARG A 98 16.25 -21.17 20.51
C ARG A 98 15.09 -20.95 21.47
N ALA A 99 15.39 -20.69 22.74
CA ALA A 99 14.38 -20.43 23.76
C ALA A 99 13.64 -19.11 23.49
N VAL A 100 14.33 -18.07 22.97
CA VAL A 100 13.70 -16.84 22.47
C VAL A 100 12.72 -17.18 21.34
N GLY A 101 13.11 -18.01 20.38
CA GLY A 101 12.22 -18.46 19.30
C GLY A 101 10.94 -19.14 19.83
N THR A 102 11.06 -20.01 20.83
CA THR A 102 9.91 -20.62 21.51
C THR A 102 9.06 -19.58 22.24
N ALA A 103 9.66 -18.62 22.93
CA ALA A 103 8.93 -17.53 23.60
C ALA A 103 8.18 -16.63 22.59
N CYS A 104 8.75 -16.34 21.42
CA CYS A 104 8.06 -15.63 20.33
C CYS A 104 6.83 -16.40 19.84
N LYS A 105 6.93 -17.73 19.68
CA LYS A 105 5.81 -18.58 19.25
C LYS A 105 4.68 -18.61 20.29
N LEU A 106 5.03 -18.57 21.57
CA LEU A 106 4.09 -18.63 22.69
C LEU A 106 3.56 -17.26 23.13
N ASN A 107 3.84 -16.19 22.38
CA ASN A 107 3.33 -14.86 22.67
C ASN A 107 1.79 -14.87 22.65
N PRO A 108 1.11 -14.57 23.78
CA PRO A 108 -0.35 -14.58 23.84
C PRO A 108 -0.97 -13.36 23.15
N ILE A 109 -0.22 -12.28 22.92
CA ILE A 109 -0.73 -11.01 22.39
C ILE A 109 0.10 -10.59 21.16
N PRO A 110 0.07 -11.36 20.05
CA PRO A 110 0.73 -10.97 18.80
C PRO A 110 0.24 -9.59 18.29
N ILE A 111 0.98 -9.01 17.35
CA ILE A 111 0.80 -7.64 16.83
C ILE A 111 1.19 -6.56 17.85
N ILE A 112 0.56 -6.56 19.04
CA ILE A 112 0.84 -5.58 20.10
C ILE A 112 2.18 -5.87 20.78
N VAL A 113 2.44 -7.13 21.16
CA VAL A 113 3.80 -7.60 21.43
C VAL A 113 4.35 -8.09 20.08
N PRO A 114 5.23 -7.32 19.41
CA PRO A 114 5.48 -7.48 17.98
C PRO A 114 6.48 -8.60 17.68
N CYS A 115 6.15 -9.86 18.04
CA CYS A 115 7.04 -10.99 17.81
C CYS A 115 7.24 -11.32 16.31
N HIS A 116 6.43 -10.74 15.41
CA HIS A 116 6.68 -10.75 13.96
C HIS A 116 7.92 -9.94 13.56
N ARG A 117 8.35 -8.96 14.36
CA ARG A 117 9.59 -8.16 14.14
C ARG A 117 10.87 -8.92 14.51
N VAL A 118 10.76 -10.12 15.11
CA VAL A 118 11.92 -10.97 15.45
C VAL A 118 12.19 -11.98 14.33
N ILE A 119 13.33 -11.88 13.66
CA ILE A 119 13.69 -12.69 12.48
C ILE A 119 15.04 -13.39 12.62
N HIS A 120 15.45 -14.18 11.63
CA HIS A 120 16.79 -14.73 11.59
C HIS A 120 17.82 -13.65 11.22
N ALA A 121 19.08 -13.84 11.61
CA ALA A 121 20.15 -12.87 11.37
C ALA A 121 20.50 -12.70 9.89
N ASP A 122 20.15 -13.66 9.04
CA ASP A 122 20.29 -13.63 7.58
C ASP A 122 19.11 -12.93 6.88
N GLY A 123 18.15 -12.40 7.63
CA GLY A 123 16.95 -11.74 7.10
C GLY A 123 15.78 -12.69 6.82
N THR A 124 15.95 -14.01 6.99
CA THR A 124 14.87 -14.97 6.73
C THR A 124 13.81 -14.98 7.85
N ILE A 125 12.58 -15.35 7.48
CA ILE A 125 11.42 -15.36 8.38
C ILE A 125 11.37 -16.69 9.15
N GLY A 126 11.48 -16.62 10.47
CA GLY A 126 11.22 -17.76 11.34
C GLY A 126 9.73 -17.97 11.63
N ASN A 127 9.40 -19.08 12.28
CA ASN A 127 8.02 -19.45 12.64
C ASN A 127 7.28 -18.36 13.43
N TYR A 128 5.99 -18.23 13.15
CA TYR A 128 5.07 -17.25 13.75
C TYR A 128 3.75 -17.92 14.12
N ALA A 129 3.07 -17.42 15.16
CA ALA A 129 1.81 -18.00 15.63
C ALA A 129 0.73 -18.01 14.54
N GLY A 130 0.66 -16.96 13.71
CA GLY A 130 -0.23 -16.89 12.53
C GLY A 130 0.38 -17.44 11.23
N GLY A 131 1.50 -18.16 11.32
CA GLY A 131 2.20 -18.71 10.15
C GLY A 131 3.14 -17.72 9.43
N PRO A 132 4.04 -18.23 8.57
CA PRO A 132 5.08 -17.43 7.91
C PRO A 132 4.52 -16.40 6.92
N LYS A 133 3.41 -16.72 6.23
CA LYS A 133 2.72 -15.80 5.31
C LYS A 133 2.28 -14.53 6.04
N LEU A 134 1.57 -14.69 7.15
CA LEU A 134 1.05 -13.57 7.92
C LEU A 134 2.17 -12.72 8.55
N LYS A 135 3.26 -13.35 8.99
CA LYS A 135 4.45 -12.62 9.45
C LYS A 135 5.06 -11.76 8.35
N HIS A 136 5.13 -12.28 7.12
CA HIS A 136 5.60 -11.52 5.98
C HIS A 136 4.67 -10.34 5.65
N GLU A 137 3.36 -10.56 5.68
CA GLU A 137 2.36 -9.51 5.44
C GLU A 137 2.40 -8.42 6.51
N LEU A 138 2.55 -8.77 7.79
CA LEU A 138 2.74 -7.80 8.87
C LEU A 138 4.04 -7.01 8.71
N LEU A 139 5.16 -7.67 8.40
CA LEU A 139 6.43 -6.96 8.13
C LEU A 139 6.30 -6.01 6.94
N ASN A 140 5.61 -6.41 5.87
CA ASN A 140 5.37 -5.54 4.72
C ASN A 140 4.42 -4.39 5.04
N LEU A 141 3.41 -4.62 5.87
CA LEU A 141 2.51 -3.58 6.37
C LEU A 141 3.30 -2.48 7.07
N GLU A 142 4.34 -2.84 7.83
CA GLU A 142 5.17 -1.90 8.55
C GLU A 142 6.29 -1.25 7.73
N LYS A 143 6.56 -1.71 6.49
CA LYS A 143 7.60 -1.09 5.66
C LYS A 143 7.22 0.36 5.33
N PRO A 144 8.15 1.32 5.43
CA PRO A 144 7.86 2.71 5.11
C PRO A 144 7.37 2.84 3.67
N ARG A 145 6.36 3.70 3.47
CA ARG A 145 5.93 4.11 2.13
C ARG A 145 6.94 5.12 1.61
N ARG A 146 7.63 4.79 0.52
CA ARG A 146 8.49 5.75 -0.18
C ARG A 146 7.65 6.53 -1.17
N ARG A 147 7.77 7.85 -1.19
CA ARG A 147 7.21 8.66 -2.28
C ARG A 147 7.99 8.39 -3.58
N LEU A 148 7.30 8.24 -4.70
CA LEU A 148 7.96 8.13 -6.00
C LEU A 148 8.75 9.41 -6.31
N ASN A 149 9.90 9.26 -6.95
CA ASN A 149 10.83 10.33 -7.30
C ASN A 149 10.99 10.43 -8.83
N GLN A 150 11.88 11.31 -9.29
CA GLN A 150 12.09 11.54 -10.71
C GLN A 150 12.51 10.28 -11.48
N ASP A 151 13.34 9.42 -10.89
CA ASP A 151 13.84 8.21 -11.54
C ASP A 151 12.69 7.22 -11.79
N ASP A 152 11.73 7.14 -10.87
CA ASP A 152 10.54 6.30 -11.03
C ASP A 152 9.69 6.74 -12.24
N TYR A 153 9.70 8.04 -12.60
CA TYR A 153 8.91 8.58 -13.72
C TYR A 153 9.70 8.74 -15.03
N ALA A 154 11.02 8.56 -15.01
CA ALA A 154 11.90 8.78 -16.17
C ALA A 154 11.84 7.68 -17.25
N GLN A 155 11.15 6.59 -16.95
CA GLN A 155 10.92 5.46 -17.85
C GLN A 155 9.84 5.75 -18.90
N ASP A 156 9.80 4.96 -19.98
CA ASP A 156 8.77 5.07 -21.02
C ASP A 156 7.36 4.71 -20.47
N ALA A 157 6.31 5.10 -21.19
CA ALA A 157 4.95 4.90 -20.71
C ALA A 157 4.55 3.42 -20.55
N LEU A 158 5.14 2.48 -21.30
CA LEU A 158 4.85 1.05 -21.12
C LEU A 158 5.45 0.53 -19.82
N GLN A 159 6.71 0.89 -19.56
CA GLN A 159 7.41 0.53 -18.34
C GLN A 159 6.75 1.19 -17.12
N LEU A 160 6.44 2.49 -17.20
CA LEU A 160 5.76 3.20 -16.13
C LEU A 160 4.37 2.63 -15.88
N ALA A 161 3.58 2.33 -16.91
CA ALA A 161 2.22 1.80 -16.73
C ALA A 161 2.22 0.46 -16.00
N GLN A 162 3.19 -0.40 -16.26
CA GLN A 162 3.39 -1.65 -15.53
C GLN A 162 3.86 -1.40 -14.10
N ALA A 163 4.88 -0.54 -13.93
CA ALA A 163 5.46 -0.23 -12.63
C ALA A 163 4.47 0.44 -11.66
N LEU A 164 3.47 1.16 -12.20
CA LEU A 164 2.42 1.81 -11.41
C LEU A 164 1.37 0.84 -10.87
N ILE A 165 1.24 -0.38 -11.41
CA ILE A 165 0.35 -1.39 -10.83
C ILE A 165 0.84 -1.76 -9.43
N GLY A 166 -0.06 -1.69 -8.45
CA GLY A 166 0.27 -1.92 -7.05
C GLY A 166 0.80 -0.68 -6.30
N LYS A 167 1.15 0.42 -6.97
CA LYS A 167 1.47 1.69 -6.30
C LYS A 167 0.22 2.34 -5.73
N ILE A 168 0.41 3.27 -4.81
CA ILE A 168 -0.68 3.92 -4.09
C ILE A 168 -0.83 5.35 -4.59
N LEU A 169 -1.99 5.66 -5.16
CA LEU A 169 -2.41 7.03 -5.45
C LEU A 169 -2.91 7.68 -4.16
N CYS A 170 -2.32 8.81 -3.79
CA CYS A 170 -2.61 9.52 -2.57
C CYS A 170 -3.18 10.91 -2.86
N LYS A 171 -4.34 11.23 -2.28
CA LYS A 171 -4.94 12.57 -2.33
C LYS A 171 -5.18 13.08 -0.91
N ARG A 172 -4.68 14.27 -0.61
CA ARG A 172 -5.09 15.03 0.57
C ARG A 172 -6.34 15.86 0.26
N LEU A 173 -7.39 15.67 1.05
CA LEU A 173 -8.61 16.46 1.01
C LEU A 173 -8.43 17.79 1.73
N LYS A 174 -9.37 18.73 1.52
CA LYS A 174 -9.42 20.01 2.24
C LYS A 174 -9.51 19.85 3.77
N SER A 175 -10.07 18.75 4.24
CA SER A 175 -10.13 18.39 5.67
C SER A 175 -8.77 18.00 6.27
N GLY A 176 -7.74 17.78 5.44
CA GLY A 176 -6.44 17.24 5.84
C GLY A 176 -6.36 15.72 5.78
N LEU A 177 -7.49 15.02 5.67
CA LEU A 177 -7.55 13.56 5.48
C LEU A 177 -6.84 13.17 4.17
N VAL A 178 -6.09 12.07 4.20
CA VAL A 178 -5.43 11.53 3.01
C VAL A 178 -6.14 10.25 2.56
N ILE A 179 -6.82 10.33 1.42
CA ILE A 179 -7.35 9.16 0.72
C ILE A 179 -6.21 8.45 -0.01
N ARG A 180 -6.16 7.12 0.12
CA ARG A 180 -5.19 6.27 -0.57
C ARG A 180 -5.91 5.19 -1.37
N GLN A 181 -5.52 5.01 -2.63
CA GLN A 181 -6.09 4.00 -3.52
C GLN A 181 -4.96 3.25 -4.21
N ARG A 182 -4.92 1.92 -4.05
CA ARG A 182 -3.93 1.08 -4.70
C ARG A 182 -4.28 0.87 -6.17
N ILE A 183 -3.46 1.37 -7.07
CA ILE A 183 -3.66 1.31 -8.52
C ILE A 183 -3.69 -0.15 -8.97
N ALA A 184 -4.72 -0.50 -9.75
CA ALA A 184 -4.96 -1.86 -10.23
C ALA A 184 -5.24 -1.94 -11.74
N GLU A 185 -5.39 -0.80 -12.41
CA GLU A 185 -5.59 -0.75 -13.86
C GLU A 185 -4.96 0.53 -14.44
N THR A 186 -4.12 0.37 -15.47
CA THR A 186 -3.42 1.46 -16.18
C THR A 186 -3.47 1.27 -17.69
N GLU A 187 -3.35 2.36 -18.45
CA GLU A 187 -3.13 2.32 -19.91
C GLU A 187 -1.97 3.23 -20.31
N ALA A 188 -1.11 2.75 -21.20
CA ALA A 188 -0.02 3.54 -21.77
C ALA A 188 -0.42 4.21 -23.08
N TYR A 189 0.05 5.44 -23.28
CA TYR A 189 -0.11 6.23 -24.49
C TYR A 189 1.25 6.76 -24.96
N LEU A 190 1.65 6.37 -26.17
CA LEU A 190 3.05 6.46 -26.65
C LEU A 190 3.30 7.69 -27.54
N GLY A 191 2.82 8.85 -27.10
CA GLY A 191 3.10 10.12 -27.78
C GLY A 191 2.54 10.23 -29.20
N GLU A 192 3.28 10.90 -30.07
CA GLU A 192 2.80 11.29 -31.41
C GLU A 192 2.63 10.10 -32.37
N ALA A 193 3.35 8.99 -32.14
CA ALA A 193 3.28 7.80 -32.97
C ALA A 193 2.05 6.91 -32.68
N ASP A 194 1.39 7.13 -31.55
CA ASP A 194 0.21 6.38 -31.12
C ASP A 194 -1.06 7.14 -31.48
N THR A 195 -1.81 6.65 -32.46
CA THR A 195 -3.02 7.34 -32.95
C THR A 195 -4.16 7.41 -31.94
N ALA A 196 -4.08 6.66 -30.83
CA ALA A 196 -5.00 6.79 -29.69
C ALA A 196 -4.58 7.88 -28.68
N CYS A 197 -3.35 8.39 -28.78
CA CYS A 197 -2.82 9.39 -27.88
C CYS A 197 -3.30 10.80 -28.25
N HIS A 198 -3.54 11.64 -27.25
CA HIS A 198 -3.86 13.06 -27.47
C HIS A 198 -2.73 13.85 -28.13
N ALA A 199 -1.50 13.34 -28.12
CA ALA A 199 -0.35 13.93 -28.80
C ALA A 199 -0.21 13.49 -30.27
N SER A 200 -1.03 12.56 -30.77
CA SER A 200 -0.97 12.05 -32.16
C SER A 200 -1.01 13.13 -33.25
N ASN A 201 -1.61 14.30 -32.94
CA ASN A 201 -1.67 15.45 -33.85
C ASN A 201 -0.76 16.60 -33.40
N GLY A 202 0.27 16.31 -32.60
CA GLY A 202 1.22 17.28 -32.06
C GLY A 202 0.69 18.06 -30.85
N LYS A 203 1.46 19.08 -30.45
CA LYS A 203 1.23 19.87 -29.23
C LYS A 203 0.07 20.87 -29.40
N THR A 204 -0.81 20.91 -28.41
CA THR A 204 -1.94 21.82 -28.30
C THR A 204 -1.98 22.41 -26.88
N PRO A 205 -2.69 23.54 -26.64
CA PRO A 205 -2.83 24.07 -25.27
C PRO A 205 -3.40 23.04 -24.28
N ARG A 206 -4.28 22.14 -24.74
CA ARG A 206 -4.90 21.10 -23.91
C ARG A 206 -3.92 20.01 -23.51
N ASN A 207 -3.18 19.43 -24.46
CA ASN A 207 -2.25 18.33 -24.20
C ASN A 207 -0.84 18.81 -23.82
N ALA A 208 -0.59 20.12 -23.77
CA ALA A 208 0.69 20.70 -23.38
C ALA A 208 1.29 20.14 -22.08
N PRO A 209 0.52 19.75 -21.04
CA PRO A 209 1.07 19.06 -19.88
C PRO A 209 1.82 17.76 -20.23
N MET A 210 1.41 17.03 -21.27
CA MET A 210 2.09 15.79 -21.70
C MET A 210 3.54 16.01 -22.12
N TYR A 211 3.92 17.24 -22.49
CA TYR A 211 5.28 17.56 -22.91
C TYR A 211 6.18 18.02 -21.76
N GLU A 212 5.69 17.99 -20.52
CA GLU A 212 6.51 18.24 -19.32
C GLU A 212 7.33 16.99 -18.96
N PRO A 213 8.35 17.06 -18.09
CA PRO A 213 9.04 15.86 -17.61
C PRO A 213 8.10 14.91 -16.86
N GLY A 214 8.49 13.62 -16.79
CA GLY A 214 7.73 12.61 -16.08
C GLY A 214 7.46 12.96 -14.62
N GLY A 215 6.27 12.62 -14.13
CA GLY A 215 5.79 12.95 -12.78
C GLY A 215 4.79 14.12 -12.74
N ILE A 216 4.56 14.79 -13.86
CA ILE A 216 3.50 15.80 -13.98
C ILE A 216 2.15 15.13 -14.29
N THR A 217 1.06 15.62 -13.71
CA THR A 217 -0.28 15.16 -14.05
C THR A 217 -0.81 15.82 -15.32
N TYR A 218 -1.49 15.03 -16.14
CA TYR A 218 -2.34 15.51 -17.22
C TYR A 218 -3.79 15.11 -16.95
N VAL A 219 -4.61 16.09 -16.57
CA VAL A 219 -6.03 15.89 -16.24
C VAL A 219 -6.93 16.62 -17.23
N TYR A 220 -7.88 15.90 -17.82
CA TYR A 220 -8.85 16.45 -18.77
C TYR A 220 -10.26 15.89 -18.55
N LEU A 221 -11.28 16.59 -19.06
CA LEU A 221 -12.66 16.10 -19.05
C LEU A 221 -12.95 15.22 -20.27
N CYS A 222 -13.49 14.03 -20.01
CA CYS A 222 -14.12 13.15 -20.98
C CYS A 222 -15.63 13.34 -20.93
N TYR A 223 -16.25 13.52 -22.11
CA TYR A 223 -17.68 13.84 -22.27
C TYR A 223 -18.17 15.01 -21.41
N GLY A 224 -17.29 15.95 -21.06
CA GLY A 224 -17.60 17.12 -20.25
C GLY A 224 -17.89 16.86 -18.76
N ILE A 225 -17.89 15.59 -18.31
CA ILE A 225 -18.37 15.22 -16.97
C ILE A 225 -17.29 14.50 -16.15
N HIS A 226 -16.45 13.68 -16.78
CA HIS A 226 -15.53 12.81 -16.06
C HIS A 226 -14.08 13.24 -16.22
N SER A 227 -13.40 13.52 -15.12
CA SER A 227 -11.95 13.79 -15.11
C SER A 227 -11.16 12.51 -15.35
N MET A 228 -10.22 12.55 -16.29
CA MET A 228 -9.29 11.48 -16.61
C MET A 228 -7.91 11.87 -16.10
N LEU A 229 -7.37 11.13 -15.13
CA LEU A 229 -6.05 11.38 -14.55
C LEU A 229 -4.98 10.59 -15.31
N ASN A 230 -4.03 11.32 -15.90
CA ASN A 230 -2.85 10.74 -16.53
C ASN A 230 -1.59 11.23 -15.82
N ILE A 231 -0.54 10.42 -15.87
CA ILE A 231 0.79 10.74 -15.35
C ILE A 231 1.75 10.74 -16.52
N VAL A 232 2.42 11.86 -16.74
CA VAL A 232 3.41 12.01 -17.80
C VAL A 232 4.63 11.13 -17.48
N SER A 233 5.20 10.50 -18.50
CA SER A 233 6.37 9.62 -18.38
C SER A 233 7.52 10.10 -19.24
N GLY A 234 8.74 9.74 -18.82
CA GLY A 234 9.93 9.99 -19.63
C GLY A 234 10.44 11.43 -19.58
N PRO A 235 11.35 11.80 -20.49
CA PRO A 235 11.94 13.13 -20.54
C PRO A 235 10.95 14.18 -21.07
N LYS A 236 11.24 15.44 -20.76
CA LYS A 236 10.52 16.59 -21.30
C LYS A 236 10.46 16.53 -22.84
N ASP A 237 9.35 17.00 -23.39
CA ASP A 237 9.03 17.04 -24.82
C ASP A 237 8.91 15.65 -25.50
N ASN A 238 8.92 14.55 -24.73
CA ASN A 238 8.44 13.24 -25.18
C ASN A 238 7.02 13.00 -24.63
N PRO A 239 5.94 13.20 -25.42
CA PRO A 239 4.58 13.33 -24.89
C PRO A 239 3.91 12.00 -24.55
N GLU A 240 4.57 11.17 -23.76
CA GLU A 240 4.06 9.89 -23.28
C GLU A 240 3.35 10.06 -21.94
N ALA A 241 2.29 9.28 -21.73
CA ALA A 241 1.57 9.32 -20.46
C ALA A 241 0.87 8.00 -20.13
N VAL A 242 0.61 7.80 -18.85
CA VAL A 242 -0.13 6.67 -18.31
C VAL A 242 -1.46 7.14 -17.74
N LEU A 243 -2.57 6.63 -18.27
CA LEU A 243 -3.90 6.82 -17.69
C LEU A 243 -4.08 5.90 -16.47
N ILE A 244 -4.49 6.45 -15.34
CA ILE A 244 -4.92 5.66 -14.19
C ILE A 244 -6.40 5.32 -14.35
N ARG A 245 -6.70 4.04 -14.58
CA ARG A 245 -8.07 3.57 -14.86
C ARG A 245 -8.81 3.07 -13.64
N GLY A 246 -8.10 2.61 -12.63
CA GLY A 246 -8.75 2.02 -11.48
C GLY A 246 -7.81 1.67 -10.36
N SER A 247 -8.43 1.41 -9.22
CA SER A 247 -7.80 0.86 -8.03
C SER A 247 -8.41 -0.50 -7.70
N LEU A 248 -7.83 -1.20 -6.72
CA LEU A 248 -8.42 -2.46 -6.20
C LEU A 248 -9.88 -2.27 -5.74
N ASN A 249 -10.23 -1.07 -5.27
CA ASN A 249 -11.57 -0.76 -4.74
C ASN A 249 -12.48 -0.07 -5.76
N THR A 250 -11.94 0.42 -6.88
CA THR A 250 -12.66 1.31 -7.78
C THR A 250 -12.31 1.04 -9.24
N ARG A 251 -13.28 0.51 -10.00
CA ARG A 251 -13.13 0.24 -11.43
C ARG A 251 -13.66 1.40 -12.27
N GLY A 252 -12.82 1.95 -13.13
CA GLY A 252 -13.16 2.97 -14.12
C GLY A 252 -12.59 4.36 -13.78
N PRO A 253 -11.93 5.04 -14.75
CA PRO A 253 -11.11 6.23 -14.48
C PRO A 253 -11.94 7.39 -13.91
N GLY A 254 -13.12 7.64 -14.49
CA GLY A 254 -14.02 8.70 -14.02
C GLY A 254 -14.64 8.44 -12.64
N LYS A 255 -14.80 7.18 -12.24
CA LYS A 255 -15.28 6.82 -10.90
C LYS A 255 -14.16 7.01 -9.86
N LEU A 256 -12.94 6.60 -10.21
CA LEU A 256 -11.76 6.79 -9.37
C LEU A 256 -11.52 8.27 -9.08
N THR A 257 -11.47 9.12 -10.10
CA THR A 257 -11.24 10.56 -9.92
C THR A 257 -12.36 11.22 -9.11
N LYS A 258 -13.62 10.86 -9.35
CA LYS A 258 -14.75 11.34 -8.54
C LYS A 258 -14.62 10.96 -7.05
N GLN A 259 -14.28 9.71 -6.76
CA GLN A 259 -14.12 9.24 -5.38
C GLN A 259 -12.94 9.89 -4.67
N MET A 260 -11.88 10.22 -5.40
CA MET A 260 -10.69 10.87 -4.87
C MET A 260 -10.75 12.40 -4.95
N GLU A 261 -11.91 12.99 -5.30
CA GLU A 261 -12.05 14.45 -5.48
C GLU A 261 -10.98 15.05 -6.43
N ILE A 262 -10.64 14.32 -7.49
CA ILE A 262 -9.73 14.76 -8.54
C ILE A 262 -10.53 15.34 -9.71
N ASP A 263 -10.28 16.61 -9.99
CA ASP A 263 -10.86 17.36 -11.10
C ASP A 263 -9.79 18.07 -11.95
N THR A 264 -10.21 18.89 -12.91
CA THR A 264 -9.33 19.61 -13.81
C THR A 264 -8.43 20.65 -13.14
N SER A 265 -8.71 21.07 -11.90
CA SER A 265 -7.79 21.92 -11.13
C SER A 265 -6.51 21.17 -10.73
N HIS A 266 -6.53 19.84 -10.79
CA HIS A 266 -5.39 18.97 -10.51
C HIS A 266 -4.55 18.67 -11.74
N ASN A 267 -4.78 19.38 -12.85
CA ASN A 267 -3.93 19.32 -14.04
C ASN A 267 -2.59 20.04 -13.77
N ARG A 268 -1.48 19.53 -14.33
CA ARG A 268 -0.13 20.08 -14.14
C ARG A 268 0.40 20.07 -12.69
N ILE A 269 -0.09 19.16 -11.85
CA ILE A 269 0.50 18.93 -10.53
C ILE A 269 1.80 18.14 -10.70
N ASP A 270 2.85 18.56 -10.00
CA ASP A 270 4.07 17.79 -9.81
C ASP A 270 3.89 16.78 -8.66
N LEU A 271 3.84 15.49 -8.99
CA LEU A 271 3.64 14.39 -8.05
C LEU A 271 4.84 14.15 -7.13
N ILE A 272 5.99 14.76 -7.37
CA ILE A 272 7.20 14.64 -6.53
C ILE A 272 7.17 15.68 -5.40
N THR A 273 6.69 16.89 -5.68
CA THR A 273 6.75 18.00 -4.71
C THR A 273 5.41 18.34 -4.06
N SER A 274 4.27 18.03 -4.70
CA SER A 274 2.93 18.38 -4.20
C SER A 274 2.61 17.81 -2.81
N HIS A 275 1.90 18.56 -1.97
CA HIS A 275 1.34 18.04 -0.72
C HIS A 275 -0.12 17.60 -0.85
N GLU A 276 -0.67 17.75 -2.06
CA GLU A 276 -2.07 17.50 -2.38
C GLU A 276 -2.28 16.16 -3.08
N LEU A 277 -1.44 15.82 -4.06
CA LEU A 277 -1.56 14.61 -4.87
C LEU A 277 -0.17 14.02 -5.12
N TRP A 278 0.05 12.74 -4.82
CA TRP A 278 1.33 12.07 -4.97
C TRP A 278 1.17 10.55 -5.11
N LEU A 279 2.26 9.85 -5.41
CA LEU A 279 2.30 8.38 -5.41
C LEU A 279 3.25 7.85 -4.33
N GLU A 280 2.83 6.76 -3.70
CA GLU A 280 3.61 6.01 -2.70
C GLU A 280 3.89 4.59 -3.20
N ASP A 281 5.07 4.08 -2.85
CA ASP A 281 5.51 2.71 -3.02
C ASP A 281 5.74 2.07 -1.64
N ASP A 282 5.04 0.97 -1.37
CA ASP A 282 5.26 0.12 -0.20
C ASP A 282 5.93 -1.22 -0.56
N ASN A 283 6.51 -1.31 -1.76
CA ASN A 283 7.10 -2.52 -2.33
C ASN A 283 6.10 -3.67 -2.54
N THR A 284 4.79 -3.35 -2.58
CA THR A 284 3.78 -4.33 -3.00
C THR A 284 3.88 -4.56 -4.50
N SER A 285 3.94 -5.83 -4.90
CA SER A 285 3.78 -6.26 -6.28
C SER A 285 2.44 -6.96 -6.45
N LEU A 286 1.69 -6.59 -7.49
CA LEU A 286 0.43 -7.24 -7.84
C LEU A 286 0.57 -7.93 -9.20
N PRO A 287 0.05 -9.15 -9.38
CA PRO A 287 -0.01 -9.77 -10.68
C PRO A 287 -0.94 -8.97 -11.60
N PHE A 288 -0.59 -8.83 -12.87
CA PHE A 288 -1.42 -8.19 -13.88
C PHE A 288 -1.37 -8.95 -15.21
N ILE A 289 -2.38 -8.71 -16.04
CA ILE A 289 -2.44 -9.15 -17.44
C ILE A 289 -2.38 -7.96 -18.39
N SER A 290 -1.90 -8.19 -19.61
CA SER A 290 -1.85 -7.22 -20.69
C SER A 290 -3.02 -7.42 -21.64
N THR A 291 -3.75 -6.36 -21.98
CA THR A 291 -4.87 -6.42 -22.94
C THR A 291 -4.90 -5.17 -23.83
N PRO A 292 -5.71 -5.17 -24.90
CA PRO A 292 -6.09 -3.94 -25.60
C PRO A 292 -6.66 -2.87 -24.66
N ARG A 293 -6.46 -1.61 -25.05
CA ARG A 293 -6.99 -0.41 -24.35
C ARG A 293 -8.49 -0.24 -24.61
N ILE A 294 -9.19 0.45 -23.70
CA ILE A 294 -10.63 0.69 -23.79
C ILE A 294 -10.93 2.09 -24.34
N GLY A 295 -11.91 2.17 -25.24
CA GLY A 295 -12.49 3.45 -25.68
C GLY A 295 -11.67 4.17 -26.74
N ILE A 296 -10.89 3.41 -27.52
CA ILE A 296 -10.00 3.92 -28.57
C ILE A 296 -10.42 3.47 -29.98
N GLN A 297 -11.72 3.26 -30.22
CA GLN A 297 -12.23 2.76 -31.52
C GLN A 297 -11.94 3.69 -32.71
N TYR A 298 -11.58 4.94 -32.44
CA TYR A 298 -11.18 5.93 -33.44
C TYR A 298 -9.70 5.80 -33.87
N ALA A 299 -8.89 5.06 -33.13
CA ALA A 299 -7.46 4.89 -33.41
C ALA A 299 -7.21 3.91 -34.56
N SER A 300 -5.96 3.80 -35.01
CA SER A 300 -5.55 2.84 -36.03
C SER A 300 -5.79 1.39 -35.54
N PRO A 301 -6.08 0.43 -36.44
CA PRO A 301 -6.24 -0.98 -36.05
C PRO A 301 -5.04 -1.55 -35.29
N LYS A 302 -3.82 -1.10 -35.62
CA LYS A 302 -2.58 -1.46 -34.92
C LYS A 302 -2.63 -1.04 -33.45
N ASP A 303 -2.98 0.23 -33.20
CA ASP A 303 -3.00 0.80 -31.85
C ASP A 303 -4.20 0.31 -31.03
N GLN A 304 -5.29 -0.07 -31.69
CA GLN A 304 -6.43 -0.76 -31.08
C GLN A 304 -6.07 -2.17 -30.62
N ALA A 305 -5.29 -2.92 -31.41
CA ALA A 305 -4.87 -4.28 -31.06
C ALA A 305 -3.72 -4.33 -30.04
N ALA A 306 -3.01 -3.21 -29.85
CA ALA A 306 -1.84 -3.16 -29.00
C ALA A 306 -2.17 -3.46 -27.51
N PRO A 307 -1.44 -4.37 -26.84
CA PRO A 307 -1.77 -4.83 -25.49
C PRO A 307 -1.28 -3.85 -24.41
N TRP A 308 -1.56 -2.56 -24.55
CA TRP A 308 -1.02 -1.49 -23.71
C TRP A 308 -1.92 -1.09 -22.53
N ARG A 309 -2.85 -1.97 -22.14
CA ARG A 309 -3.60 -1.90 -20.89
C ARG A 309 -3.11 -2.98 -19.94
N PHE A 310 -2.83 -2.61 -18.70
CA PHE A 310 -2.40 -3.51 -17.64
C PHE A 310 -3.46 -3.54 -16.55
N VAL A 311 -3.92 -4.72 -16.16
CA VAL A 311 -5.01 -4.87 -15.20
C VAL A 311 -4.78 -6.05 -14.26
N VAL A 312 -5.03 -5.83 -12.97
CA VAL A 312 -5.08 -6.89 -11.96
C VAL A 312 -6.39 -7.69 -12.18
N PRO A 313 -6.33 -9.01 -12.41
CA PRO A 313 -7.49 -9.85 -12.71
C PRO A 313 -8.64 -9.80 -11.69
#